data_AF-A0AAW6Y8K6-F1
#
_entry.id   AF-A0AAW6Y8K6-F1
#
_cell.length_a   1.000
_cell.length_b   1.000
_cell.length_c   1.000
_cell.angle_alpha   90.00
_cell.angle_beta   90.00
_cell.angle_gamma   90.00
#
_symmetry.space_group_name_H-M   'P 1'
#
loop_
_entity.id
_entity.type
_entity.pdbx_description
1 polymer ?
#
loop_
_entity_poly.entity_id
_entity_poly.type
_entity_poly.pdbx_seq_one_letter_code
_entity_poly.pdbx_strand_id
1 'polypeptide(L)' 'MKSKNTLLKLAIAFIGITLLILAYIIIVDALQGHVDWVTLLVALAEGSLLSSLIKMLQDSGK' A
#
# COMPACT_ATOMS: atom_id res chain seq x y z
N MET A 1 -6.48 13.61 -20.05
CA MET A 1 -7.22 12.87 -19.00
C MET A 1 -6.90 11.37 -18.97
N LYS A 2 -6.87 10.63 -20.09
CA LYS A 2 -6.64 9.15 -20.13
C LYS A 2 -5.32 8.66 -19.49
N SER A 3 -4.21 9.39 -19.65
CA SER A 3 -2.88 9.02 -19.11
C SER A 3 -2.79 9.11 -17.58
N LYS A 4 -3.46 10.10 -16.96
CA LYS A 4 -3.45 10.32 -15.50
C LYS A 4 -4.02 9.12 -14.74
N ASN A 5 -5.09 8.52 -15.28
CA ASN A 5 -5.72 7.33 -14.70
C ASN A 5 -4.86 6.08 -14.86
N THR A 6 -4.02 5.97 -15.90
CA THR A 6 -3.09 4.86 -16.08
C THR A 6 -1.93 4.93 -15.09
N LEU A 7 -1.33 6.11 -14.91
CA LEU A 7 -0.27 6.33 -13.92
C LEU A 7 -0.76 6.08 -12.48
N LEU A 8 -1.98 6.53 -12.17
CA LEU A 8 -2.58 6.33 -10.86
C LEU A 8 -2.87 4.85 -10.57
N LYS A 9 -3.37 4.09 -11.55
CA LYS A 9 -3.54 2.64 -11.44
C LYS A 9 -2.22 1.92 -11.21
N LEU A 10 -1.16 2.34 -11.90
CA LEU A 10 0.18 1.77 -11.74
C LEU A 10 0.73 2.02 -10.33
N ALA A 11 0.56 3.24 -9.80
CA ALA A 11 0.98 3.59 -8.45
C ALA A 11 0.24 2.76 -7.38
N ILE A 12 -1.08 2.57 -7.54
CA ILE A 12 -1.88 1.72 -6.64
C ILE A 12 -1.40 0.27 -6.71
N ALA A 13 -1.13 -0.26 -7.90
CA ALA A 13 -0.61 -1.61 -8.07
C ALA A 13 0.75 -1.78 -7.39
N PHE A 14 1.64 -0.81 -7.54
CA PHE A 14 2.96 -0.82 -6.93
C PHE A 14 2.89 -0.83 -5.39
N ILE A 15 2.11 0.07 -4.80
CA ILE A 15 1.92 0.14 -3.34
C ILE A 15 1.20 -1.10 -2.81
N GLY A 16 0.27 -1.67 -3.58
CA GLY A 16 -0.39 -2.93 -3.22
C GLY A 16 0.60 -4.10 -3.13
N ILE A 17 1.59 -4.17 -4.03
CA ILE A 17 2.66 -5.17 -3.98
C ILE A 17 3.57 -4.93 -2.77
N THR A 18 3.93 -3.67 -2.47
CA THR A 18 4.76 -3.36 -1.30
C THR A 18 4.08 -3.76 0.01
N LEU A 19 2.77 -3.50 0.14
CA LEU A 19 1.97 -3.93 1.29
C LEU A 19 1.93 -5.45 1.44
N LEU A 20 1.88 -6.20 0.33
CA LEU A 20 1.95 -7.67 0.35
C LEU A 20 3.29 -8.17 0.90
N ILE A 21 4.40 -7.55 0.49
CA ILE A 21 5.74 -7.89 0.97
C ILE A 21 5.89 -7.53 2.45
N LEU A 22 5.42 -6.33 2.86
CA LEU A 22 5.41 -5.90 4.26
C LEU A 22 4.59 -6.84 5.14
N ALA A 23 3.39 -7.24 4.69
CA ALA A 23 2.55 -8.18 5.42
C ALA A 23 3.27 -9.52 5.62
N TYR A 24 3.94 -10.02 4.58
CA TYR A 24 4.75 -11.24 4.67
C TYR A 24 5.88 -11.11 5.70
N ILE A 25 6.64 -10.01 5.68
CA ILE A 25 7.72 -9.75 6.64
C ILE A 25 7.17 -9.69 8.07
N ILE A 26 6.06 -8.98 8.29
CA ILE A 26 5.42 -8.87 9.61
C ILE A 26 4.98 -10.25 10.12
N ILE A 27 4.38 -11.08 9.26
CA ILE A 27 3.96 -12.44 9.64
C ILE A 27 5.17 -13.30 9.98
N VAL A 28 6.22 -13.26 9.18
CA VAL A 28 7.45 -14.04 9.42
C VAL A 28 8.15 -13.59 10.70
N ASP A 29 8.23 -12.29 10.96
CA ASP A 29 8.80 -11.74 12.18
C ASP A 29 7.99 -12.17 13.41
N ALA A 30 6.67 -12.04 13.34
CA ALA A 30 5.76 -12.45 14.41
C ALA A 30 5.87 -13.95 14.74
N LEU A 31 6.06 -14.80 13.71
CA LEU A 31 6.30 -16.23 13.89
C LEU A 31 7.66 -16.54 14.55
N GLN A 32 8.64 -15.64 14.44
CA GLN A 32 9.92 -15.72 15.15
C GLN A 32 9.85 -15.17 16.58
N GLY A 33 8.67 -14.72 17.03
CA GLY A 33 8.45 -14.17 18.37
C GLY A 33 8.94 -12.72 18.53
N HIS A 34 9.23 -12.05 17.42
CA HIS A 34 9.63 -10.65 17.38
C HIS A 34 8.58 -9.86 16.59
N VAL A 35 8.22 -8.66 17.03
CA VAL A 35 7.31 -7.81 16.25
C VAL A 35 7.98 -6.46 16.09
N ASP A 36 8.46 -6.21 14.88
CA ASP A 36 9.06 -4.95 14.51
C ASP A 36 7.99 -3.86 14.32
N TRP A 37 7.87 -3.00 15.33
CA TRP A 37 6.93 -1.89 15.34
C TRP A 37 7.18 -0.86 14.23
N VAL A 38 8.42 -0.74 13.75
CA VAL A 38 8.77 0.16 12.64
C VAL A 38 8.12 -0.35 11.35
N THR A 39 8.21 -1.65 11.10
CA THR A 39 7.60 -2.32 9.94
C THR A 39 6.08 -2.17 9.96
N LEU A 40 5.48 -2.24 11.15
CA LEU A 40 4.04 -2.04 11.35
C LEU A 40 3.61 -0.59 11.06
N LEU A 41 4.42 0.39 11.46
CA LEU A 41 4.20 1.81 11.16
C LEU A 41 4.30 2.09 9.66
N VAL A 42 5.28 1.49 8.99
CA VAL A 42 5.46 1.59 7.53
C VAL A 42 4.24 1.02 6.80
N ALA A 43 3.78 -0.17 7.18
CA ALA A 43 2.57 -0.76 6.60
C ALA A 43 1.33 0.14 6.77
N LEU A 44 1.20 0.82 7.92
CA LEU A 44 0.11 1.77 8.16
C LEU A 44 0.20 3.00 7.24
N ALA A 45 1.40 3.56 7.07
CA ALA A 45 1.65 4.70 6.21
C ALA A 45 1.35 4.36 4.73
N GLU A 46 1.79 3.19 4.26
CA GLU A 46 1.51 2.71 2.91
C GLU A 46 0.02 2.45 2.70
N GLY A 47 -0.68 1.88 3.68
CA GLY A 47 -2.13 1.69 3.62
C GLY A 47 -2.89 3.00 3.50
N SER A 48 -2.47 4.04 4.22
CA SER A 48 -3.04 5.39 4.14
C SER A 48 -2.83 6.03 2.76
N LEU A 49 -1.63 5.89 2.20
CA LEU A 49 -1.31 6.36 0.84
C LEU A 49 -2.16 5.64 -0.21
N LEU A 50 -2.28 4.31 -0.11
CA LEU A 50 -3.12 3.51 -1.01
C LEU A 50 -4.57 3.97 -0.97
N SER A 51 -5.13 4.19 0.23
CA SER A 51 -6.50 4.67 0.40
C SER A 51 -6.72 6.04 -0.28
N SER A 52 -5.76 6.96 -0.15
CA SER A 52 -5.82 8.27 -0.79
C SER A 52 -5.75 8.18 -2.32
N LEU A 53 -4.88 7.32 -2.85
CA LEU A 53 -4.75 7.10 -4.30
C LEU A 53 -6.01 6.46 -4.89
N ILE A 54 -6.62 5.50 -4.19
CA ILE A 54 -7.90 4.90 -4.59
C ILE A 54 -9.01 5.94 -4.62
N LYS A 55 -9.10 6.80 -3.59
CA LYS A 55 -10.10 7.90 -3.55
C LYS A 55 -9.91 8.86 -4.72
N MET A 56 -8.68 9.28 -5.02
CA MET A 56 -8.39 10.13 -6.19
C MET A 56 -8.78 9.45 -7.51
N LEU A 57 -8.61 8.12 -7.60
CA LEU A 57 -8.96 7.37 -8.80
C LEU A 57 -10.48 7.28 -8.99
N GLN A 58 -11.21 7.11 -7.89
CA GLN A 58 -12.67 7.06 -7.86
C GLN A 58 -13.29 8.42 -8.18
N ASP A 59 -12.71 9.51 -7.65
CA ASP A 59 -13.18 10.87 -7.90
C ASP A 59 -12.88 11.34 -9.33
N SER A 60 -11.74 10.94 -9.90
CA SER A 60 -11.39 11.24 -11.30
C SER A 60 -12.17 10.39 -12.33
N GLY A 61 -13.00 9.45 -11.88
CA GLY A 61 -13.88 8.63 -12.72
C GLY A 61 -15.34 9.04 -12.70
N LYS A 62 -15.75 9.96 -11.82
CA LYS A 62 -17.06 10.64 -11.83
C LYS A 62 -17.02 11.87 -12.75
#